data_AF-A0AAV2AEP3-F1
#
_entry.id   AF-A0AAV2AEP3-F1
#
_cell.length_a   1.000
_cell.length_b   1.000
_cell.length_c   1.000
_cell.angle_alpha   90.00
_cell.angle_beta   90.00
_cell.angle_gamma   90.00
#
_symmetry.space_group_name_H-M   'P 1'
#
loop_
_entity.id
_entity.type
_entity.pdbx_description
1 polymer ?
#
loop_
_entity_poly.entity_id
_entity_poly.type
_entity_poly.pdbx_seq_one_letter_code
_entity_poly.pdbx_strand_id
1 'polypeptide(L)'
;MTLELNFRRSDFPTDWNDNNRMNFLFSPFRERFVNPEGYDAKINFWINTITYLCLKSQSPVISNTALSAAFERNNRQPVCLDIVLDNMIRQGLIMRMDDFNKLEHEKGWLGWGFEMLVQKPVSWGFSSVHSFLNSDKTEEKFIVLSVVKDLASKILSRYDELIETKWTDNAVFLEHLRQECRDICCETNFRLAVIQLQREKKASVFEEYGEKVIKFRKLDEKKIEPLSEVDKGVLSLKRARDTILEDMETLETSILSCQEEAKNLVQKGFQSKAMIALKKKKRLEVLLKKKSIAYDNIENLLCQLKNSGTEKMVLEAYRSGVQAMKRTTSGELDLDNIDVVMSDVQGVLDDYNEVQNTLSKSVAADESLEEFEEELENLIAEDKTPRKEETRRASTPKVSDDELLRRLEALRAPPQDISPVKKPALQKPLRAP
;
A
#
# COMPACT_ATOMS: atom_id res chain seq x y z
N MET A 1 -14.02 21.57 -2.12
CA MET A 1 -13.55 21.66 -0.72
C MET A 1 -12.46 22.72 -0.69
N THR A 2 -12.65 23.82 0.03
CA THR A 2 -11.71 24.96 0.07
C THR A 2 -10.40 24.57 0.74
N LEU A 3 -9.28 25.04 0.18
CA LEU A 3 -7.95 24.81 0.75
C LEU A 3 -7.83 25.60 2.08
N GLU A 4 -7.53 24.91 3.18
CA GLU A 4 -7.30 25.55 4.48
C GLU A 4 -5.81 25.50 4.86
N LEU A 5 -5.27 26.64 5.31
CA LEU A 5 -3.88 26.78 5.74
C LEU A 5 -3.79 26.78 7.26
N ASN A 6 -2.98 25.88 7.82
CA ASN A 6 -2.82 25.71 9.27
C ASN A 6 -1.79 26.68 9.86
N PHE A 7 -1.86 27.97 9.53
CA PHE A 7 -0.95 28.99 10.08
C PHE A 7 -1.32 29.33 11.52
N ARG A 8 -0.41 29.10 12.46
CA ARG A 8 -0.62 29.47 13.87
C ARG A 8 -0.33 30.95 14.06
N ARG A 9 -1.22 31.68 14.74
CA ARG A 9 -1.04 33.12 15.01
C ARG A 9 0.24 33.43 15.79
N SER A 10 0.74 32.49 16.59
CA SER A 10 2.02 32.61 17.31
C SER A 10 3.24 32.70 16.39
N ASP A 11 3.13 32.19 15.16
CA ASP A 11 4.25 32.15 14.21
C ASP A 11 4.31 33.41 13.33
N PHE A 12 3.38 34.35 13.49
CA PHE A 12 3.35 35.56 12.67
C PHE A 12 4.47 36.54 13.09
N PRO A 13 5.03 37.32 12.15
CA PRO A 13 6.07 38.30 12.44
C PRO A 13 5.65 39.31 13.52
N THR A 14 6.61 39.90 14.23
CA THR A 14 6.32 40.92 15.26
C THR A 14 5.61 42.15 14.72
N ASP A 15 5.86 42.52 13.45
CA ASP A 15 5.13 43.56 12.71
C ASP A 15 3.61 43.32 12.73
N TRP A 16 3.17 42.06 12.88
CA TRP A 16 1.78 41.69 12.99
C TRP A 16 1.11 42.22 14.27
N ASN A 17 1.82 42.85 15.20
CA ASN A 17 1.20 43.54 16.33
C ASN A 17 1.01 45.05 16.06
N ASP A 18 1.69 45.62 15.06
CA ASP A 18 1.61 47.04 14.73
C ASP A 18 0.45 47.33 13.76
N ASN A 19 -0.59 48.02 14.26
CA ASN A 19 -1.76 48.39 13.47
C ASN A 19 -1.42 49.30 12.27
N ASN A 20 -0.50 50.25 12.43
CA ASN A 20 -0.14 51.20 11.38
C ASN A 20 0.63 50.50 10.26
N ARG A 21 1.60 49.66 10.65
CA ARG A 21 2.37 48.82 9.74
C ARG A 21 1.47 47.88 8.94
N MET A 22 0.55 47.19 9.62
CA MET A 22 -0.35 46.24 8.96
C MET A 22 -1.40 46.92 8.07
N ASN A 23 -1.87 48.11 8.42
CA ASN A 23 -2.71 48.91 7.52
C ASN A 23 -2.00 49.23 6.19
N PHE A 24 -0.72 49.61 6.25
CA PHE A 24 0.09 49.80 5.05
C PHE A 24 0.28 48.49 4.27
N LEU A 25 0.55 47.38 4.96
CA LEU A 25 0.76 46.07 4.32
C LEU A 25 -0.52 45.51 3.68
N PHE A 26 -1.70 45.86 4.16
CA PHE A 26 -3.00 45.40 3.63
C PHE A 26 -3.53 46.25 2.48
N SER A 27 -3.02 47.47 2.31
CA SER A 27 -3.46 48.40 1.26
C SER A 27 -3.20 47.86 -0.15
N PRO A 28 -3.79 48.42 -1.22
CA PRO A 28 -3.31 48.15 -2.58
C PRO A 28 -1.86 48.65 -2.77
N PHE A 29 -1.15 48.08 -3.75
CA PHE A 29 0.13 48.63 -4.19
C PHE A 29 -0.09 49.95 -4.93
N ARG A 30 0.83 50.89 -4.75
CA ARG A 30 0.97 52.08 -5.60
C ARG A 30 2.01 51.79 -6.68
N GLU A 31 1.98 52.57 -7.74
CA GLU A 31 3.00 52.50 -8.79
C GLU A 31 4.41 52.54 -8.21
N ARG A 32 5.26 51.57 -8.60
CA ARG A 32 6.59 51.40 -8.00
C ARG A 32 7.46 52.64 -8.14
N PHE A 33 7.35 53.37 -9.25
CA PHE A 33 8.15 54.59 -9.47
C PHE A 33 7.81 55.73 -8.50
N VAL A 34 6.63 55.72 -7.88
CA VAL A 34 6.21 56.75 -6.90
C VAL A 34 6.85 56.53 -5.54
N ASN A 35 7.04 55.26 -5.15
CA ASN A 35 7.73 54.90 -3.90
C ASN A 35 8.37 53.50 -4.03
N PRO A 36 9.58 53.41 -4.62
CA PRO A 36 10.25 52.13 -4.84
C PRO A 36 10.54 51.40 -3.54
N GLU A 37 11.04 52.11 -2.52
CA GLU A 37 11.42 51.51 -1.23
C GLU A 37 10.21 50.94 -0.49
N GLY A 38 9.10 51.67 -0.44
CA GLY A 38 7.87 51.19 0.19
C GLY A 38 7.25 50.01 -0.55
N TYR A 39 7.29 50.02 -1.89
CA TYR A 39 6.85 48.91 -2.71
C TYR A 39 7.68 47.64 -2.43
N ASP A 40 9.00 47.76 -2.50
CA ASP A 40 9.92 46.64 -2.34
C ASP A 40 9.89 46.10 -0.90
N ALA A 41 9.81 46.96 0.11
CA ALA A 41 9.67 46.56 1.51
C ALA A 41 8.38 45.77 1.77
N LYS A 42 7.28 46.16 1.13
CA LYS A 42 5.99 45.47 1.24
C LYS A 42 5.99 44.11 0.52
N ILE A 43 6.56 44.04 -0.68
CA ILE A 43 6.75 42.77 -1.40
C ILE A 43 7.60 41.82 -0.55
N ASN A 44 8.76 42.26 -0.09
CA ASN A 44 9.67 41.43 0.70
C ASN A 44 9.04 40.95 2.00
N PHE A 45 8.27 41.81 2.69
CA PHE A 45 7.52 41.40 3.87
C PHE A 45 6.60 40.22 3.57
N TRP A 46 5.76 40.33 2.54
CA TRP A 46 4.79 39.29 2.23
C TRP A 46 5.44 38.01 1.72
N ILE A 47 6.45 38.10 0.85
CA ILE A 47 7.20 36.94 0.37
C ILE A 47 7.81 36.19 1.56
N ASN A 48 8.54 36.89 2.43
CA ASN A 48 9.21 36.28 3.58
C ASN A 48 8.18 35.66 4.54
N THR A 49 7.07 36.35 4.80
CA THR A 49 6.02 35.87 5.71
C THR A 49 5.34 34.62 5.16
N ILE A 50 4.94 34.63 3.88
CA ILE A 50 4.30 33.48 3.24
C ILE A 50 5.25 32.29 3.23
N THR A 51 6.50 32.48 2.77
CA THR A 51 7.49 31.40 2.70
C THR A 51 7.80 30.82 4.09
N TYR A 52 8.00 31.68 5.09
CA TYR A 52 8.27 31.25 6.47
C TYR A 52 7.10 30.46 7.05
N LEU A 53 5.87 30.97 6.95
CA LEU A 53 4.69 30.31 7.51
C LEU A 53 4.41 28.99 6.81
N CYS A 54 4.49 28.94 5.48
CA CYS A 54 4.30 27.70 4.72
C CYS A 54 5.32 26.62 5.10
N LEU A 55 6.59 27.02 5.32
CA LEU A 55 7.64 26.09 5.76
C LEU A 55 7.36 25.60 7.18
N LYS A 56 7.01 26.51 8.10
CA LYS A 56 6.73 26.18 9.50
C LYS A 56 5.51 25.26 9.65
N SER A 57 4.47 25.47 8.85
CA SER A 57 3.24 24.67 8.85
C SER A 57 3.27 23.46 7.90
N GLN A 58 4.39 23.22 7.21
CA GLN A 58 4.52 22.20 6.15
C GLN A 58 3.35 22.22 5.16
N SER A 59 2.99 23.42 4.70
CA SER A 59 1.87 23.66 3.77
C SER A 59 2.42 23.98 2.37
N PRO A 60 2.64 22.98 1.51
CA PRO A 60 3.26 23.19 0.20
C PRO A 60 2.31 23.76 -0.85
N VAL A 61 0.99 23.73 -0.61
CA VAL A 61 -0.03 24.24 -1.54
C VAL A 61 -0.66 25.49 -0.94
N ILE A 62 -0.73 26.56 -1.73
CA ILE A 62 -1.38 27.83 -1.37
C ILE A 62 -2.28 28.30 -2.50
N SER A 63 -3.20 29.19 -2.17
CA SER A 63 -4.01 29.94 -3.13
C SER A 63 -4.25 31.35 -2.60
N ASN A 64 -4.64 32.28 -3.47
CA ASN A 64 -4.94 33.65 -3.05
C ASN A 64 -6.08 33.68 -2.02
N THR A 65 -7.10 32.85 -2.24
CA THR A 65 -8.28 32.75 -1.39
C THR A 65 -7.93 32.19 0.00
N ALA A 66 -7.14 31.11 0.07
CA ALA A 66 -6.70 30.52 1.33
C ALA A 66 -5.75 31.46 2.10
N LEU A 67 -4.85 32.15 1.41
CA LEU A 67 -3.96 33.15 2.03
C LEU A 67 -4.74 34.35 2.55
N SER A 68 -5.72 34.84 1.79
CA SER A 68 -6.57 35.97 2.21
C SER A 68 -7.31 35.64 3.51
N ALA A 69 -7.87 34.43 3.60
CA ALA A 69 -8.51 33.94 4.82
C ALA A 69 -7.51 33.75 5.98
N ALA A 70 -6.36 33.12 5.73
CA ALA A 70 -5.35 32.88 6.76
C ALA A 70 -4.74 34.17 7.32
N PHE A 71 -4.63 35.21 6.49
CA PHE A 71 -4.12 36.53 6.85
C PHE A 71 -5.19 37.51 7.33
N GLU A 72 -6.45 37.08 7.44
CA GLU A 72 -7.50 37.94 7.93
C GLU A 72 -7.18 38.49 9.32
N ARG A 73 -7.39 39.79 9.51
CA ARG A 73 -7.18 40.50 10.76
C ARG A 73 -8.22 41.60 10.90
N ASN A 74 -8.90 41.65 12.05
CA ASN A 74 -9.92 42.67 12.34
C ASN A 74 -10.96 42.80 11.20
N ASN A 75 -11.40 41.67 10.64
CA ASN A 75 -12.32 41.58 9.50
C ASN A 75 -11.79 42.27 8.22
N ARG A 76 -10.47 42.39 8.08
CA ARG A 76 -9.79 42.89 6.87
C ARG A 76 -8.88 41.82 6.32
N GLN A 77 -8.79 41.76 5.00
CA GLN A 77 -7.89 40.88 4.27
C GLN A 77 -6.90 41.73 3.46
N PRO A 78 -5.68 41.23 3.23
CA PRO A 78 -4.72 41.91 2.38
C PRO A 78 -5.18 41.91 0.92
N VAL A 79 -5.39 43.10 0.36
CA VAL A 79 -5.89 43.26 -1.03
C VAL A 79 -4.81 43.00 -2.07
N CYS A 80 -3.55 42.97 -1.65
CA CYS A 80 -2.39 43.04 -2.54
C CYS A 80 -1.71 41.69 -2.82
N LEU A 81 -2.30 40.58 -2.39
CA LEU A 81 -1.67 39.26 -2.47
C LEU A 81 -1.51 38.75 -3.91
N ASP A 82 -2.39 39.17 -4.82
CA ASP A 82 -2.28 38.89 -6.26
C ASP A 82 -0.92 39.33 -6.83
N ILE A 83 -0.52 40.58 -6.56
CA ILE A 83 0.76 41.15 -7.00
C ILE A 83 1.93 40.44 -6.32
N VAL A 84 1.77 40.05 -5.05
CA VAL A 84 2.80 39.28 -4.33
C VAL A 84 2.98 37.90 -4.95
N LEU A 85 1.90 37.17 -5.24
CA LEU A 85 1.96 35.84 -5.84
C LEU A 85 2.59 35.90 -7.24
N ASP A 86 2.21 36.88 -8.06
CA ASP A 86 2.86 37.13 -9.35
C ASP A 86 4.36 37.38 -9.21
N ASN A 87 4.77 38.13 -8.20
CA ASN A 87 6.19 38.37 -7.92
C ASN A 87 6.90 37.08 -7.50
N MET A 88 6.27 36.26 -6.63
CA MET A 88 6.80 34.97 -6.21
C MET A 88 6.94 33.98 -7.38
N ILE A 89 6.02 33.99 -8.35
CA ILE A 89 6.13 33.19 -9.59
C ILE A 89 7.33 33.67 -10.41
N ARG A 90 7.46 34.99 -10.63
CA ARG A 90 8.58 35.57 -11.38
C ARG A 90 9.95 35.28 -10.75
N GLN A 91 10.01 35.24 -9.41
CA GLN A 91 11.21 34.84 -8.67
C GLN A 91 11.45 33.33 -8.65
N GLY A 92 10.51 32.51 -9.13
CA GLY A 92 10.60 31.06 -9.08
C GLY A 92 10.51 30.48 -7.67
N LEU A 93 9.86 31.19 -6.74
CA LEU A 93 9.61 30.70 -5.37
C LEU A 93 8.38 29.80 -5.31
N ILE A 94 7.38 30.10 -6.14
CA ILE A 94 6.17 29.32 -6.29
C ILE A 94 5.94 28.97 -7.76
N MET A 95 5.18 27.91 -8.00
CA MET A 95 4.84 27.44 -9.34
C MET A 95 3.35 27.11 -9.39
N ARG A 96 2.67 27.40 -10.50
CA ARG A 96 1.28 26.95 -10.68
C ARG A 96 1.22 25.43 -10.56
N MET A 97 0.20 24.92 -9.88
CA MET A 97 0.02 23.48 -9.71
C MET A 97 0.03 22.76 -11.08
N ASP A 98 -0.65 23.32 -12.08
CA ASP A 98 -0.69 22.75 -13.42
C ASP A 98 0.70 22.71 -14.07
N ASP A 99 1.52 23.74 -13.89
CA ASP A 99 2.86 23.79 -14.49
C ASP A 99 3.84 22.88 -13.74
N PHE A 100 3.67 22.76 -12.42
CA PHE A 100 4.38 21.81 -11.57
C PHE A 100 4.12 20.37 -12.03
N ASN A 101 2.90 20.11 -12.51
CA ASN A 101 2.47 18.82 -13.07
C ASN A 101 2.84 18.65 -14.57
N LYS A 102 2.87 19.72 -15.37
CA LYS A 102 3.13 19.68 -16.83
C LYS A 102 4.62 19.55 -17.22
N LEU A 103 5.53 19.88 -16.31
CA LEU A 103 7.00 19.82 -16.56
C LEU A 103 7.54 18.40 -16.83
N GLU A 104 6.66 17.41 -16.97
CA GLU A 104 6.88 16.09 -17.59
C GLU A 104 7.09 16.14 -19.12
N HIS A 105 6.63 17.17 -19.84
CA HIS A 105 6.57 17.12 -21.31
C HIS A 105 7.64 17.90 -22.11
N GLU A 106 8.41 18.81 -21.51
CA GLU A 106 9.45 19.54 -22.25
C GLU A 106 10.87 19.05 -21.93
N LYS A 107 11.41 18.28 -22.89
CA LYS A 107 12.85 17.98 -23.10
C LYS A 107 13.54 16.98 -22.15
N GLY A 108 12.82 15.96 -21.67
CA GLY A 108 13.47 14.83 -21.00
C GLY A 108 12.75 13.47 -21.01
N TRP A 109 11.52 13.39 -21.55
CA TRP A 109 10.67 12.23 -21.28
C TRP A 109 10.09 11.51 -22.52
N LEU A 110 10.06 12.11 -23.72
CA LEU A 110 9.67 11.41 -24.96
C LEU A 110 10.74 10.44 -25.51
N GLY A 111 11.85 10.21 -24.79
CA GLY A 111 12.92 9.27 -25.17
C GLY A 111 12.90 7.91 -24.46
N TRP A 112 12.02 7.70 -23.47
CA TRP A 112 11.97 6.44 -22.71
C TRP A 112 10.83 5.51 -23.13
N GLY A 113 9.99 5.93 -24.07
CA GLY A 113 8.82 5.19 -24.54
C GLY A 113 9.02 4.38 -25.84
N PHE A 114 10.25 4.13 -26.30
CA PHE A 114 10.45 3.43 -27.58
C PHE A 114 11.50 2.30 -27.62
N GLU A 115 12.19 1.95 -26.52
CA GLU A 115 13.16 0.84 -26.55
C GLU A 115 13.01 -0.20 -25.43
N MET A 116 11.78 -0.47 -24.97
CA MET A 116 11.49 -1.76 -24.32
C MET A 116 9.99 -2.06 -24.43
N LEU A 117 9.57 -2.60 -25.57
CA LEU A 117 8.19 -3.07 -25.80
C LEU A 117 7.86 -4.20 -24.82
N VAL A 118 6.87 -4.00 -23.95
CA VAL A 118 5.54 -4.63 -23.96
C VAL A 118 4.84 -4.21 -22.66
N GLN A 119 3.60 -3.76 -22.81
CA GLN A 119 2.65 -3.31 -21.78
C GLN A 119 2.58 -1.80 -21.52
N LYS A 120 1.35 -1.41 -21.20
CA LYS A 120 0.67 -0.19 -21.62
C LYS A 120 1.17 1.02 -20.81
N PRO A 121 1.13 2.24 -21.38
CA PRO A 121 1.55 3.43 -20.67
C PRO A 121 0.54 3.74 -19.55
N VAL A 122 0.96 3.55 -18.29
CA VAL A 122 0.15 3.86 -17.10
C VAL A 122 0.50 5.25 -16.56
N SER A 123 -0.59 5.98 -16.37
CA SER A 123 -0.77 7.35 -15.90
C SER A 123 -0.57 7.50 -14.38
N TRP A 124 0.61 7.12 -13.89
CA TRP A 124 1.33 7.45 -12.63
C TRP A 124 0.60 7.81 -11.29
N GLY A 125 -0.72 7.80 -11.16
CA GLY A 125 -1.41 8.30 -9.96
C GLY A 125 -1.93 9.73 -10.10
N PHE A 126 -2.17 10.18 -11.33
CA PHE A 126 -3.02 11.33 -11.53
C PHE A 126 -4.49 11.01 -11.26
N SER A 127 -5.05 9.80 -11.40
CA SER A 127 -6.50 9.59 -11.18
C SER A 127 -7.01 10.03 -9.79
N SER A 128 -6.24 9.81 -8.72
CA SER A 128 -6.61 10.19 -7.35
C SER A 128 -6.32 11.67 -7.02
N VAL A 129 -5.21 12.24 -7.52
CA VAL A 129 -4.94 13.67 -7.35
C VAL A 129 -5.84 14.48 -8.30
N HIS A 130 -6.13 13.99 -9.50
CA HIS A 130 -7.05 14.56 -10.48
C HIS A 130 -8.51 14.55 -9.99
N SER A 131 -8.89 13.59 -9.15
CA SER A 131 -10.16 13.60 -8.42
C SER A 131 -10.23 14.74 -7.38
N PHE A 132 -9.12 15.10 -6.74
CA PHE A 132 -8.98 16.35 -5.95
C PHE A 132 -8.83 17.61 -6.85
N LEU A 133 -8.24 17.51 -8.04
CA LEU A 133 -7.97 18.63 -8.96
C LEU A 133 -9.19 19.05 -9.81
N ASN A 134 -10.18 18.17 -9.99
CA ASN A 134 -11.46 18.51 -10.64
C ASN A 134 -12.56 18.93 -9.64
N SER A 135 -12.24 19.07 -8.34
CA SER A 135 -13.09 19.85 -7.44
C SER A 135 -12.80 21.34 -7.70
N ASP A 136 -13.64 21.93 -8.54
CA ASP A 136 -13.74 23.35 -8.90
C ASP A 136 -12.56 23.95 -9.68
N LYS A 137 -12.79 24.21 -10.97
CA LYS A 137 -11.97 25.10 -11.83
C LYS A 137 -11.97 26.58 -11.37
N THR A 138 -12.44 26.88 -10.17
CA THR A 138 -12.70 28.26 -9.71
C THR A 138 -11.51 28.89 -8.99
N GLU A 139 -10.53 28.11 -8.52
CA GLU A 139 -9.43 28.61 -7.69
C GLU A 139 -8.04 28.14 -8.17
N GLU A 140 -7.18 29.10 -8.50
CA GLU A 140 -5.79 28.86 -8.89
C GLU A 140 -4.93 28.49 -7.67
N LYS A 141 -4.24 27.34 -7.76
CA LYS A 141 -3.36 26.83 -6.70
C LYS A 141 -1.89 26.90 -7.11
N PHE A 142 -1.04 27.20 -6.14
CA PHE A 142 0.40 27.33 -6.32
C PHE A 142 1.13 26.38 -5.37
N ILE A 143 2.22 25.81 -5.86
CA ILE A 143 3.17 25.00 -5.10
C ILE A 143 4.31 25.88 -4.61
N VAL A 144 4.53 25.89 -3.30
CA VAL A 144 5.66 26.56 -2.64
C VAL A 144 6.87 25.64 -2.70
N LEU A 145 7.83 25.97 -3.57
CA LEU A 145 8.94 25.07 -3.89
C LEU A 145 9.86 24.80 -2.69
N SER A 146 10.07 25.77 -1.80
CA SER A 146 10.90 25.59 -0.61
C SER A 146 10.35 24.52 0.33
N VAL A 147 9.03 24.46 0.51
CA VAL A 147 8.37 23.47 1.38
C VAL A 147 8.46 22.08 0.78
N VAL A 148 8.20 21.94 -0.52
CA VAL A 148 8.29 20.63 -1.17
C VAL A 148 9.73 20.12 -1.20
N LYS A 149 10.72 21.01 -1.37
CA LYS A 149 12.15 20.65 -1.25
C LYS A 149 12.53 20.19 0.15
N ASP A 150 12.05 20.87 1.18
CA ASP A 150 12.24 20.46 2.58
C ASP A 150 11.63 19.07 2.82
N LEU A 151 10.38 18.84 2.40
CA LEU A 151 9.73 17.53 2.51
C LEU A 151 10.48 16.44 1.73
N ALA A 152 10.90 16.73 0.50
CA ALA A 152 11.71 15.81 -0.31
C ALA A 152 13.02 15.43 0.40
N SER A 153 13.69 16.40 1.01
CA SER A 153 14.93 16.15 1.76
C SER A 153 14.70 15.29 3.02
N LYS A 154 13.58 15.49 3.72
CA LYS A 154 13.20 14.68 4.88
C LYS A 154 12.87 13.24 4.50
N ILE A 155 12.13 13.04 3.40
CA ILE A 155 11.84 11.69 2.87
C ILE A 155 13.13 10.99 2.45
N LEU A 156 14.04 11.71 1.77
CA LEU A 156 15.33 11.14 1.40
C LEU A 156 16.16 10.75 2.63
N SER A 157 16.17 11.60 3.67
CA SER A 157 16.88 11.29 4.92
C SER A 157 16.29 10.07 5.63
N ARG A 158 14.96 9.96 5.68
CA ARG A 158 14.28 8.78 6.23
C ARG A 158 14.60 7.52 5.42
N TYR A 159 14.65 7.64 4.10
CA TYR A 159 15.07 6.54 3.24
C TYR A 159 16.54 6.14 3.53
N ASP A 160 17.45 7.10 3.65
CA ASP A 160 18.86 6.83 4.00
C ASP A 160 19.01 6.15 5.38
N GLU A 161 18.12 6.43 6.34
CA GLU A 161 18.05 5.73 7.64
C GLU A 161 17.56 4.29 7.53
N LEU A 162 16.69 3.99 6.55
CA LEU A 162 16.12 2.66 6.32
C LEU A 162 17.03 1.75 5.49
N ILE A 163 17.94 2.32 4.69
CA ILE A 163 18.87 1.54 3.88
C ILE A 163 19.85 0.82 4.81
N GLU A 164 19.76 -0.50 4.83
CA GLU A 164 20.75 -1.31 5.53
C GLU A 164 21.92 -1.66 4.61
N THR A 165 21.69 -1.83 3.29
CA THR A 165 22.78 -2.02 2.32
C THR A 165 22.58 -1.35 0.97
N LYS A 166 23.70 -0.86 0.42
CA LYS A 166 23.79 -0.13 -0.86
C LYS A 166 23.44 -0.93 -2.11
N TRP A 167 23.23 -2.25 -2.02
CA TRP A 167 23.03 -3.11 -3.20
C TRP A 167 21.61 -3.66 -3.31
N THR A 168 20.92 -3.89 -2.18
CA THR A 168 19.57 -4.49 -2.17
C THR A 168 18.45 -3.48 -1.91
N ASP A 169 18.76 -2.29 -1.39
CA ASP A 169 17.72 -1.34 -0.93
C ASP A 169 17.59 -0.10 -1.81
N ASN A 170 18.19 -0.11 -3.01
CA ASN A 170 18.14 1.03 -3.93
C ASN A 170 16.75 1.26 -4.51
N ALA A 171 15.88 0.24 -4.49
CA ALA A 171 14.50 0.28 -4.93
C ALA A 171 13.58 -0.25 -3.83
N VAL A 172 12.48 0.47 -3.57
CA VAL A 172 11.49 0.13 -2.55
C VAL A 172 10.08 0.37 -3.06
N PHE A 173 9.11 -0.39 -2.55
CA PHE A 173 7.70 -0.12 -2.83
C PHE A 173 7.33 1.26 -2.29
N LEU A 174 6.72 2.07 -3.15
CA LEU A 174 6.37 3.46 -2.85
C LEU A 174 5.36 3.55 -1.70
N GLU A 175 4.45 2.58 -1.63
CA GLU A 175 3.46 2.50 -0.57
C GLU A 175 4.10 2.18 0.79
N HIS A 176 5.09 1.29 0.83
CA HIS A 176 5.84 1.03 2.06
C HIS A 176 6.60 2.29 2.51
N LEU A 177 7.33 2.95 1.60
CA LEU A 177 8.02 4.20 1.93
C LEU A 177 7.04 5.29 2.42
N ARG A 178 5.82 5.35 1.86
CA ARG A 178 4.77 6.25 2.33
C ARG A 178 4.37 5.94 3.77
N GLN A 179 4.22 4.66 4.11
CA GLN A 179 3.88 4.22 5.48
C GLN A 179 4.96 4.63 6.47
N GLU A 180 6.23 4.44 6.12
CA GLU A 180 7.39 4.85 6.91
C GLU A 180 7.51 6.38 7.06
N CYS A 181 6.88 7.17 6.17
CA CYS A 181 6.93 8.64 6.19
C CYS A 181 5.63 9.30 6.71
N ARG A 182 4.71 8.53 7.31
CA ARG A 182 3.42 9.05 7.82
C ARG A 182 3.57 10.11 8.92
N ASP A 183 4.63 10.02 9.71
CA ASP A 183 4.99 11.00 10.75
C ASP A 183 5.56 12.30 10.16
N ILE A 184 6.16 12.23 8.97
CA ILE A 184 6.79 13.38 8.29
C ILE A 184 5.73 14.22 7.56
N CYS A 185 4.82 13.55 6.84
CA CYS A 185 3.86 14.25 6.00
C CYS A 185 2.62 13.40 5.63
N CYS A 186 1.53 14.09 5.27
CA CYS A 186 0.34 13.45 4.74
C CYS A 186 0.54 12.92 3.31
N GLU A 187 -0.37 12.08 2.84
CA GLU A 187 -0.32 11.45 1.51
C GLU A 187 -0.14 12.45 0.36
N THR A 188 -0.84 13.59 0.41
CA THR A 188 -0.72 14.63 -0.62
C THR A 188 0.67 15.26 -0.64
N ASN A 189 1.21 15.57 0.55
CA ASN A 189 2.54 16.15 0.69
C ASN A 189 3.64 15.16 0.28
N PHE A 190 3.47 13.87 0.61
CA PHE A 190 4.36 12.80 0.19
C PHE A 190 4.46 12.72 -1.34
N ARG A 191 3.31 12.74 -2.04
CA ARG A 191 3.27 12.74 -3.51
C ARG A 191 4.00 13.95 -4.11
N LEU A 192 3.75 15.16 -3.60
CA LEU A 192 4.43 16.37 -4.06
C LEU A 192 5.96 16.28 -3.86
N ALA A 193 6.38 15.75 -2.71
CA ALA A 193 7.78 15.56 -2.41
C ALA A 193 8.46 14.52 -3.32
N VAL A 194 7.77 13.43 -3.67
CA VAL A 194 8.25 12.45 -4.66
C VAL A 194 8.41 13.08 -6.04
N ILE A 195 7.45 13.90 -6.50
CA ILE A 195 7.59 14.68 -7.75
C ILE A 195 8.85 15.54 -7.69
N GLN A 196 9.09 16.22 -6.55
CA GLN A 196 10.26 17.07 -6.38
C GLN A 196 11.56 16.26 -6.40
N LEU A 197 11.61 15.08 -5.79
CA LEU A 197 12.77 14.17 -5.87
C LEU A 197 13.08 13.76 -7.32
N GLN A 198 12.04 13.50 -8.12
CA GLN A 198 12.20 13.20 -9.55
C GLN A 198 12.70 14.40 -10.35
N ARG A 199 12.18 15.61 -10.07
CA ARG A 199 12.66 16.87 -10.69
C ARG A 199 14.13 17.15 -10.39
N GLU A 200 14.57 16.86 -9.18
CA GLU A 200 15.97 16.95 -8.76
C GLU A 200 16.82 15.76 -9.25
N LYS A 201 16.17 14.80 -9.93
CA LYS A 201 16.73 13.55 -10.43
C LYS A 201 17.37 12.70 -9.32
N LYS A 202 16.90 12.84 -8.08
CA LYS A 202 17.35 12.08 -6.91
C LYS A 202 16.65 10.73 -6.78
N ALA A 203 15.44 10.61 -7.33
CA ALA A 203 14.71 9.35 -7.40
C ALA A 203 13.94 9.22 -8.73
N SER A 204 13.57 8.00 -9.10
CA SER A 204 12.71 7.67 -10.23
C SER A 204 11.67 6.65 -9.78
N VAL A 205 10.44 6.76 -10.29
CA VAL A 205 9.36 5.82 -10.00
C VAL A 205 9.13 4.92 -11.19
N PHE A 206 8.97 3.63 -10.93
CA PHE A 206 8.74 2.54 -11.86
C PHE A 206 7.45 1.80 -11.47
N GLU A 207 6.96 0.95 -12.37
CA GLU A 207 5.86 0.03 -12.10
C GLU A 207 6.37 -1.39 -12.26
N GLU A 208 6.20 -2.20 -11.23
CA GLU A 208 6.62 -3.60 -11.18
C GLU A 208 5.54 -4.39 -10.45
N TYR A 209 5.09 -5.52 -11.02
CA TYR A 209 4.02 -6.35 -10.47
C TYR A 209 2.69 -5.60 -10.19
N GLY A 210 2.38 -4.56 -10.96
CA GLY A 210 1.21 -3.69 -10.78
C GLY A 210 1.32 -2.71 -9.60
N GLU A 211 2.49 -2.65 -8.95
CA GLU A 211 2.78 -1.77 -7.84
C GLU A 211 3.83 -0.73 -8.21
N LYS A 212 3.81 0.41 -7.51
CA LYS A 212 4.77 1.48 -7.75
C LYS A 212 6.02 1.28 -6.92
N VAL A 213 7.15 1.37 -7.59
CA VAL A 213 8.48 1.21 -6.97
C VAL A 213 9.25 2.51 -7.16
N ILE A 214 9.85 3.03 -6.10
CA ILE A 214 10.74 4.18 -6.18
C ILE A 214 12.19 3.71 -6.04
N LYS A 215 13.03 4.07 -7.01
CA LYS A 215 14.47 3.85 -7.01
C LYS A 215 15.19 5.16 -6.77
N PHE A 216 16.12 5.18 -5.82
CA PHE A 216 16.92 6.35 -5.51
C PHE A 216 18.26 6.30 -6.25
N ARG A 217 18.78 7.48 -6.60
CA ARG A 217 20.09 7.61 -7.24
C ARG A 217 21.18 7.24 -6.24
N LYS A 218 22.08 6.34 -6.62
CA LYS A 218 23.29 6.05 -5.84
C LYS A 218 24.32 7.19 -5.97
N LEU A 219 25.12 7.40 -4.92
CA LEU A 219 26.11 8.49 -4.88
C LEU A 219 27.16 8.44 -6.00
N ASP A 220 27.45 7.24 -6.49
CA ASP A 220 28.40 6.93 -7.58
C ASP A 220 27.79 7.03 -8.98
N GLU A 221 26.46 7.13 -9.09
CA GLU A 221 25.74 7.17 -10.35
C GLU A 221 25.45 8.60 -10.82
N LYS A 222 25.74 8.89 -12.10
CA LYS A 222 25.40 10.20 -12.72
C LYS A 222 23.92 10.31 -13.09
N LYS A 223 23.25 9.17 -13.27
CA LYS A 223 21.85 9.04 -13.68
C LYS A 223 21.26 7.81 -13.01
N ILE A 224 19.95 7.83 -12.77
CA ILE A 224 19.25 6.67 -12.23
C ILE A 224 19.07 5.66 -13.36
N GLU A 225 19.63 4.48 -13.20
CA GLU A 225 19.45 3.38 -14.13
C GLU A 225 18.06 2.73 -13.95
N PRO A 226 17.52 2.06 -14.99
CA PRO A 226 16.32 1.24 -14.86
C PRO A 226 16.43 0.21 -13.73
N LEU A 227 15.29 -0.38 -13.35
CA LEU A 227 15.30 -1.50 -12.41
C LEU A 227 16.11 -2.66 -12.99
N SER A 228 17.16 -3.06 -12.27
CA SER A 228 17.96 -4.23 -12.60
C SER A 228 17.20 -5.51 -12.26
N GLU A 229 17.65 -6.64 -12.80
CA GLU A 229 17.11 -7.96 -12.44
C GLU A 229 17.30 -8.27 -10.95
N VAL A 230 18.36 -7.72 -10.33
CA VAL A 230 18.58 -7.82 -8.88
C VAL A 230 17.54 -7.00 -8.11
N ASP A 231 17.26 -5.77 -8.53
CA ASP A 231 16.24 -4.92 -7.90
C ASP A 231 14.88 -5.62 -7.93
N LYS A 232 14.47 -6.15 -9.09
CA LYS A 232 13.20 -6.87 -9.26
C LYS A 232 13.15 -8.13 -8.40
N GLY A 233 14.22 -8.93 -8.38
CA GLY A 233 14.28 -10.14 -7.57
C GLY A 233 14.17 -9.88 -6.07
N VAL A 234 14.85 -8.85 -5.56
CA VAL A 234 14.74 -8.43 -4.16
C VAL A 234 13.33 -7.92 -3.84
N LEU A 235 12.73 -7.12 -4.73
CA LEU A 235 11.36 -6.64 -4.57
C LEU A 235 10.34 -7.80 -4.55
N SER A 236 10.51 -8.78 -5.42
CA SER A 236 9.68 -10.00 -5.45
C SER A 236 9.78 -10.78 -4.13
N LEU A 237 10.99 -10.99 -3.60
CA LEU A 237 11.19 -11.65 -2.31
C LEU A 237 10.57 -10.87 -1.14
N LYS A 238 10.71 -9.54 -1.13
CA LYS A 238 10.08 -8.68 -0.10
C LYS A 238 8.55 -8.79 -0.17
N ARG A 239 7.96 -8.73 -1.37
CA ARG A 239 6.52 -8.91 -1.57
C ARG A 239 6.03 -10.29 -1.13
N ALA A 240 6.78 -11.34 -1.48
CA ALA A 240 6.48 -12.71 -1.09
C ALA A 240 6.43 -12.89 0.43
N ARG A 241 7.45 -12.35 1.12
CA ARG A 241 7.51 -12.31 2.57
C ARG A 241 6.28 -11.63 3.16
N ASP A 242 5.97 -10.43 2.69
CA ASP A 242 4.85 -9.64 3.24
C ASP A 242 3.51 -10.36 3.02
N THR A 243 3.34 -11.01 1.87
CA THR A 243 2.16 -11.83 1.55
C THR A 243 2.05 -13.05 2.46
N ILE A 244 3.15 -13.77 2.70
CA ILE A 244 3.17 -14.93 3.60
C ILE A 244 2.87 -14.49 5.04
N LEU A 245 3.37 -13.33 5.47
CA LEU A 245 3.10 -12.79 6.79
C LEU A 245 1.60 -12.49 6.98
N GLU A 246 0.96 -11.82 6.00
CA GLU A 246 -0.49 -11.56 6.02
C GLU A 246 -1.29 -12.88 6.05
N ASP A 247 -0.91 -13.87 5.22
CA ASP A 247 -1.52 -15.21 5.24
C ASP A 247 -1.42 -15.86 6.64
N MET A 248 -0.27 -15.76 7.30
CA MET A 248 -0.06 -16.32 8.64
C MET A 248 -1.00 -15.68 9.67
N GLU A 249 -1.14 -14.35 9.66
CA GLU A 249 -2.06 -13.64 10.57
C GLU A 249 -3.53 -14.08 10.37
N THR A 250 -3.96 -14.28 9.12
CA THR A 250 -5.32 -14.77 8.82
C THR A 250 -5.54 -16.22 9.26
N LEU A 251 -4.51 -17.07 9.10
CA LEU A 251 -4.56 -18.47 9.54
C LEU A 251 -4.63 -18.57 11.06
N GLU A 252 -3.83 -17.80 11.79
CA GLU A 252 -3.86 -17.73 13.25
C GLU A 252 -5.25 -17.32 13.77
N THR A 253 -5.83 -16.28 13.17
CA THR A 253 -7.19 -15.85 13.50
C THR A 253 -8.22 -16.96 13.24
N SER A 254 -8.07 -17.69 12.13
CA SER A 254 -8.96 -18.80 11.77
C SER A 254 -8.81 -20.01 12.70
N ILE A 255 -7.60 -20.31 13.16
CA ILE A 255 -7.30 -21.36 14.13
C ILE A 255 -7.98 -21.05 15.47
N LEU A 256 -7.85 -19.81 15.96
CA LEU A 256 -8.51 -19.35 17.18
C LEU A 256 -10.04 -19.46 17.06
N SER A 257 -10.59 -19.07 15.91
CA SER A 257 -12.03 -19.20 15.66
C SER A 257 -12.51 -20.65 15.70
N CYS A 258 -11.77 -21.59 15.08
CA CYS A 258 -12.10 -23.01 15.12
C CYS A 258 -12.01 -23.58 16.55
N GLN A 259 -11.05 -23.10 17.34
CA GLN A 259 -10.90 -23.50 18.75
C GLN A 259 -12.10 -23.04 19.59
N GLU A 260 -12.54 -21.79 19.40
CA GLU A 260 -13.72 -21.26 20.10
C GLU A 260 -15.02 -21.97 19.66
N GLU A 261 -15.15 -22.26 18.36
CA GLU A 261 -16.27 -23.05 17.83
C GLU A 261 -16.32 -24.45 18.47
N ALA A 262 -15.17 -25.15 18.53
CA ALA A 262 -15.07 -26.46 19.16
C ALA A 262 -15.49 -26.40 20.64
N LYS A 263 -15.00 -25.43 21.41
CA LYS A 263 -15.38 -25.20 22.82
C LYS A 263 -16.89 -25.00 22.98
N ASN A 264 -17.49 -24.14 22.15
CA ASN A 264 -18.92 -23.87 22.17
C ASN A 264 -19.77 -25.10 21.80
N LEU A 265 -19.30 -25.93 20.86
CA LEU A 265 -19.99 -27.17 20.46
C LEU A 265 -19.89 -28.25 21.54
N VAL A 266 -18.76 -28.34 22.25
CA VAL A 266 -18.59 -29.20 23.43
C VAL A 266 -19.58 -28.82 24.52
N GLN A 267 -19.68 -27.53 24.87
CA GLN A 267 -20.63 -27.01 25.87
C GLN A 267 -22.09 -27.34 25.53
N LYS A 268 -22.44 -27.35 24.24
CA LYS A 268 -23.78 -27.69 23.75
C LYS A 268 -24.03 -29.20 23.61
N GLY A 269 -23.03 -30.04 23.87
CA GLY A 269 -23.12 -31.50 23.77
C GLY A 269 -22.99 -32.07 22.36
N PHE A 270 -22.58 -31.27 21.37
CA PHE A 270 -22.41 -31.70 19.98
C PHE A 270 -20.99 -32.20 19.69
N GLN A 271 -20.60 -33.32 20.29
CA GLN A 271 -19.24 -33.87 20.24
C GLN A 271 -18.73 -34.13 18.81
N SER A 272 -19.56 -34.74 17.95
CA SER A 272 -19.20 -35.03 16.57
C SER A 272 -18.92 -33.77 15.73
N LYS A 273 -19.65 -32.67 15.99
CA LYS A 273 -19.39 -31.38 15.34
C LYS A 273 -18.14 -30.70 15.90
N ALA A 274 -17.90 -30.80 17.22
CA ALA A 274 -16.68 -30.30 17.84
C ALA A 274 -15.44 -30.98 17.25
N MET A 275 -15.50 -32.30 17.04
CA MET A 275 -14.41 -33.06 16.41
C MET A 275 -14.11 -32.60 14.98
N ILE A 276 -15.13 -32.22 14.19
CA ILE A 276 -14.93 -31.65 12.85
C ILE A 276 -14.22 -30.30 12.92
N ALA A 277 -14.59 -29.44 13.89
CA ALA A 277 -13.93 -28.15 14.12
C ALA A 277 -12.46 -28.33 14.53
N LEU A 278 -12.14 -29.33 15.38
CA LEU A 278 -10.77 -29.68 15.76
C LEU A 278 -9.95 -30.21 14.57
N LYS A 279 -10.54 -31.08 13.73
CA LYS A 279 -9.90 -31.54 12.48
C LYS A 279 -9.57 -30.38 11.54
N LYS A 280 -10.47 -29.39 11.44
CA LYS A 280 -10.23 -28.17 10.65
C LYS A 280 -9.11 -27.34 11.26
N LYS A 281 -9.11 -27.13 12.58
CA LYS A 281 -8.04 -26.44 13.33
C LYS A 281 -6.67 -27.07 13.03
N LYS A 282 -6.53 -28.39 13.20
CA LYS A 282 -5.27 -29.10 12.94
C LYS A 282 -4.75 -28.94 11.52
N ARG A 283 -5.64 -28.97 10.51
CA ARG A 283 -5.26 -28.72 9.11
C ARG A 283 -4.71 -27.30 8.91
N LEU A 284 -5.33 -26.31 9.55
CA LEU A 284 -4.85 -24.92 9.50
C LEU A 284 -3.50 -24.75 10.23
N GLU A 285 -3.28 -25.43 11.35
CA GLU A 285 -1.99 -25.43 12.07
C GLU A 285 -0.86 -26.02 11.23
N VAL A 286 -1.11 -27.13 10.53
CA VAL A 286 -0.14 -27.73 9.60
C VAL A 286 0.18 -26.74 8.47
N LEU A 287 -0.84 -26.06 7.92
CA LEU A 287 -0.65 -25.04 6.89
C LEU A 287 0.15 -23.83 7.41
N LEU A 288 -0.15 -23.35 8.61
CA LEU A 288 0.59 -22.25 9.27
C LEU A 288 2.06 -22.62 9.47
N LYS A 289 2.35 -23.84 9.93
CA LYS A 289 3.73 -24.33 10.08
C LYS A 289 4.47 -24.34 8.75
N LYS A 290 3.82 -24.76 7.66
CA LYS A 290 4.40 -24.73 6.31
C LYS A 290 4.72 -23.30 5.86
N LYS A 291 3.81 -22.36 6.09
CA LYS A 291 4.00 -20.92 5.78
C LYS A 291 5.14 -20.30 6.60
N SER A 292 5.26 -20.64 7.88
CA SER A 292 6.37 -20.20 8.74
C SER A 292 7.73 -20.67 8.21
N ILE A 293 7.85 -21.93 7.76
CA ILE A 293 9.10 -22.43 7.17
C ILE A 293 9.45 -21.68 5.88
N ALA A 294 8.44 -21.41 5.04
CA ALA A 294 8.64 -20.62 3.81
C ALA A 294 9.08 -19.19 4.12
N TYR A 295 8.48 -18.54 5.12
CA TYR A 295 8.88 -17.22 5.59
C TYR A 295 10.34 -17.19 6.03
N ASP A 296 10.76 -18.12 6.90
CA ASP A 296 12.13 -18.21 7.38
C ASP A 296 13.14 -18.41 6.24
N ASN A 297 12.79 -19.20 5.22
CA ASN A 297 13.63 -19.40 4.04
C ASN A 297 13.83 -18.10 3.24
N ILE A 298 12.76 -17.31 3.04
CA ILE A 298 12.82 -16.04 2.33
C ILE A 298 13.64 -15.01 3.12
N GLU A 299 13.41 -14.88 4.43
CA GLU A 299 14.17 -13.98 5.30
C GLU A 299 15.66 -14.33 5.32
N ASN A 300 15.99 -15.63 5.40
CA ASN A 300 17.38 -16.08 5.31
C ASN A 300 18.01 -15.72 3.96
N LEU A 301 17.27 -15.85 2.86
CA LEU A 301 17.75 -15.46 1.53
C LEU A 301 17.96 -13.95 1.45
N LEU A 302 16.99 -13.13 1.89
CA LEU A 302 17.13 -11.67 1.93
C LEU A 302 18.37 -11.25 2.75
N CYS A 303 18.61 -11.89 3.90
CA CYS A 303 19.81 -11.68 4.70
C CYS A 303 21.11 -12.06 3.96
N GLN A 304 21.12 -13.16 3.20
CA GLN A 304 22.27 -13.54 2.39
C GLN A 304 22.54 -12.55 1.25
N LEU A 305 21.49 -12.05 0.60
CA LEU A 305 21.59 -11.02 -0.45
C LEU A 305 22.15 -9.71 0.11
N LYS A 306 21.69 -9.31 1.30
CA LYS A 306 22.20 -8.14 2.02
C LYS A 306 23.71 -8.26 2.31
N ASN A 307 24.17 -9.42 2.73
CA ASN A 307 25.59 -9.65 3.08
C ASN A 307 26.51 -9.86 1.86
N SER A 308 25.95 -9.94 0.65
CA SER A 308 26.71 -10.10 -0.57
C SER A 308 27.36 -8.78 -1.00
N GLY A 309 28.68 -8.80 -1.19
CA GLY A 309 29.47 -7.58 -1.38
C GLY A 309 29.43 -6.95 -2.78
N THR A 310 28.91 -7.65 -3.79
CA THR A 310 28.82 -7.14 -5.18
C THR A 310 27.51 -7.57 -5.84
N GLU A 311 26.98 -6.75 -6.76
CA GLU A 311 25.76 -7.07 -7.51
C GLU A 311 25.79 -8.45 -8.20
N LYS A 312 26.94 -8.85 -8.74
CA LYS A 312 27.12 -10.19 -9.33
C LYS A 312 26.95 -11.31 -8.30
N MET A 313 27.55 -11.14 -7.12
CA MET A 313 27.41 -12.10 -6.03
C MET A 313 25.98 -12.10 -5.48
N VAL A 314 25.28 -10.96 -5.45
CA VAL A 314 23.86 -10.89 -5.07
C VAL A 314 23.03 -11.72 -6.04
N LEU A 315 23.28 -11.57 -7.35
CA LEU A 315 22.58 -12.32 -8.39
C LEU A 315 22.86 -13.83 -8.34
N GLU A 316 24.09 -14.24 -8.06
CA GLU A 316 24.45 -15.66 -7.85
C GLU A 316 23.81 -16.23 -6.58
N ALA A 317 23.86 -15.51 -5.47
CA ALA A 317 23.23 -15.89 -4.21
C ALA A 317 21.70 -15.99 -4.36
N TYR A 318 21.10 -15.06 -5.11
CA TYR A 318 19.68 -15.07 -5.44
C TYR A 318 19.31 -16.33 -6.21
N ARG A 319 20.01 -16.61 -7.32
CA ARG A 319 19.77 -17.81 -8.14
C ARG A 319 19.92 -19.09 -7.33
N SER A 320 20.98 -19.18 -6.53
CA SER A 320 21.23 -20.34 -5.68
C SER A 320 20.15 -20.50 -4.61
N GLY A 321 19.73 -19.40 -3.97
CA GLY A 321 18.71 -19.38 -2.94
C GLY A 321 17.35 -19.80 -3.46
N VAL A 322 16.91 -19.25 -4.60
CA VAL A 322 15.66 -19.65 -5.25
C VAL A 322 15.69 -21.14 -5.62
N GLN A 323 16.79 -21.65 -6.20
CA GLN A 323 16.90 -23.08 -6.53
C GLN A 323 16.83 -23.97 -5.28
N ALA A 324 17.45 -23.55 -4.18
CA ALA A 324 17.37 -24.26 -2.90
C ALA A 324 15.94 -24.25 -2.34
N MET A 325 15.24 -23.11 -2.41
CA MET A 325 13.83 -23.01 -2.04
C MET A 325 12.96 -23.91 -2.93
N LYS A 326 13.17 -23.96 -4.25
CA LYS A 326 12.45 -24.86 -5.16
C LYS A 326 12.57 -26.31 -4.74
N ARG A 327 13.78 -26.77 -4.41
CA ARG A 327 14.01 -28.17 -3.99
C ARG A 327 13.33 -28.50 -2.66
N THR A 328 13.30 -27.54 -1.74
CA THR A 328 12.67 -27.69 -0.42
C THR A 328 11.15 -27.65 -0.52
N THR A 329 10.61 -26.84 -1.44
CA THR A 329 9.18 -26.64 -1.63
C THR A 329 8.56 -27.68 -2.58
N SER A 330 9.15 -27.96 -3.73
CA SER A 330 8.62 -28.92 -4.72
C SER A 330 8.70 -30.40 -4.29
N GLY A 331 9.44 -30.72 -3.22
CA GLY A 331 9.52 -32.09 -2.68
C GLY A 331 8.39 -32.48 -1.72
N GLU A 332 7.81 -31.51 -0.99
CA GLU A 332 6.84 -31.75 0.11
C GLU A 332 5.71 -30.70 0.23
N LEU A 333 5.77 -29.58 -0.50
CA LEU A 333 4.98 -28.36 -0.24
C LEU A 333 4.48 -27.74 -1.56
N ASP A 334 3.40 -28.27 -2.13
CA ASP A 334 2.66 -27.58 -3.17
C ASP A 334 1.86 -26.43 -2.51
N LEU A 335 2.31 -25.19 -2.66
CA LEU A 335 1.70 -24.00 -2.05
C LEU A 335 1.44 -22.94 -3.14
N ASP A 336 0.16 -22.72 -3.44
CA ASP A 336 -0.32 -21.83 -4.52
C ASP A 336 0.25 -20.39 -4.49
N ASN A 337 0.68 -19.86 -3.32
CA ASN A 337 1.24 -18.50 -3.21
C ASN A 337 2.76 -18.43 -3.47
N ILE A 338 3.49 -19.55 -3.38
CA ILE A 338 4.91 -19.60 -3.77
C ILE A 338 5.02 -19.68 -5.29
N ASP A 339 4.00 -20.19 -5.97
CA ASP A 339 3.94 -20.20 -7.43
C ASP A 339 3.94 -18.80 -8.04
N VAL A 340 3.53 -17.74 -7.34
CA VAL A 340 3.65 -16.36 -7.85
C VAL A 340 5.11 -15.91 -7.85
N VAL A 341 5.84 -16.16 -6.76
CA VAL A 341 7.28 -15.90 -6.66
C VAL A 341 8.03 -16.75 -7.68
N MET A 342 7.65 -18.02 -7.81
CA MET A 342 8.30 -18.95 -8.73
C MET A 342 7.92 -18.69 -10.20
N SER A 343 6.71 -18.21 -10.49
CA SER A 343 6.25 -17.76 -11.81
C SER A 343 6.95 -16.48 -12.26
N ASP A 344 7.09 -15.50 -11.37
CA ASP A 344 7.81 -14.26 -11.65
C ASP A 344 9.33 -14.51 -11.75
N VAL A 345 9.85 -15.51 -11.04
CA VAL A 345 11.23 -16.01 -11.17
C VAL A 345 11.43 -16.89 -12.42
N GLN A 346 10.41 -17.64 -12.83
CA GLN A 346 10.41 -18.47 -14.04
C GLN A 346 10.28 -17.63 -15.32
N GLY A 347 9.64 -16.46 -15.26
CA GLY A 347 9.61 -15.52 -16.39
C GLY A 347 10.99 -15.03 -16.85
N VAL A 348 12.02 -15.13 -15.99
CA VAL A 348 13.43 -14.82 -16.30
C VAL A 348 14.24 -16.06 -16.70
N LEU A 349 13.69 -17.28 -16.53
CA LEU A 349 14.41 -18.53 -16.71
C LEU A 349 13.75 -19.53 -17.68
N ASP A 350 12.55 -19.27 -18.19
CA ASP A 350 11.82 -20.20 -19.04
C ASP A 350 11.93 -19.83 -20.54
N ASP A 351 13.14 -19.97 -21.08
CA ASP A 351 13.30 -20.69 -22.36
C ASP A 351 13.58 -22.15 -21.99
N TYR A 352 12.71 -23.05 -22.46
CA TYR A 352 12.81 -24.52 -22.46
C TYR A 352 11.97 -25.31 -21.43
N ASN A 353 10.81 -25.75 -21.94
CA ASN A 353 10.05 -26.99 -21.73
C ASN A 353 9.61 -27.45 -20.32
N GLU A 354 8.29 -27.32 -20.13
CA GLU A 354 7.28 -28.40 -20.08
C GLU A 354 7.49 -29.60 -19.12
N VAL A 355 6.51 -29.81 -18.23
CA VAL A 355 5.59 -30.98 -18.15
C VAL A 355 4.98 -31.12 -16.72
N GLN A 356 3.67 -30.83 -16.64
CA GLN A 356 2.52 -31.65 -16.18
C GLN A 356 2.43 -32.41 -14.81
N ASN A 357 1.27 -32.18 -14.17
CA ASN A 357 0.44 -32.99 -13.25
C ASN A 357 0.97 -33.38 -11.85
N THR A 358 0.20 -33.05 -10.79
CA THR A 358 -0.42 -34.02 -9.84
C THR A 358 -1.35 -33.31 -8.83
N LEU A 359 -2.66 -33.20 -9.10
CA LEU A 359 -3.66 -32.93 -8.06
C LEU A 359 -4.75 -34.02 -8.10
N SER A 360 -4.42 -35.18 -7.54
CA SER A 360 -5.38 -36.23 -7.17
C SER A 360 -4.67 -37.32 -6.37
N LYS A 361 -4.32 -37.01 -5.12
CA LYS A 361 -4.18 -38.04 -4.09
C LYS A 361 -4.97 -37.61 -2.88
N SER A 362 -6.04 -38.35 -2.63
CA SER A 362 -6.81 -38.37 -1.40
C SER A 362 -5.87 -38.49 -0.21
N VAL A 363 -5.90 -37.51 0.70
CA VAL A 363 -5.25 -37.63 2.01
C VAL A 363 -5.86 -38.86 2.70
N ALA A 364 -5.00 -39.83 3.00
CA ALA A 364 -5.36 -41.06 3.69
C ALA A 364 -6.08 -40.74 5.02
N ALA A 365 -7.12 -41.51 5.31
CA ALA A 365 -8.04 -41.29 6.42
C ALA A 365 -7.52 -41.81 7.77
N ASP A 366 -6.20 -41.80 8.02
CA ASP A 366 -5.62 -42.61 9.12
C ASP A 366 -4.59 -41.89 10.01
N GLU A 367 -4.33 -40.59 9.82
CA GLU A 367 -3.56 -39.82 10.81
C GLU A 367 -4.49 -39.38 11.97
N SER A 368 -4.62 -40.34 12.89
CA SER A 368 -5.05 -40.33 14.30
C SER A 368 -6.37 -39.65 14.68
N LEU A 369 -7.48 -40.39 14.55
CA LEU A 369 -8.71 -40.17 15.33
C LEU A 369 -8.42 -40.03 16.85
N GLU A 370 -7.45 -40.78 17.38
CA GLU A 370 -7.04 -40.75 18.80
C GLU A 370 -6.55 -39.37 19.27
N GLU A 371 -5.76 -38.64 18.48
CA GLU A 371 -5.27 -37.30 18.86
C GLU A 371 -6.45 -36.31 19.04
N PHE A 372 -7.46 -36.42 18.18
CA PHE A 372 -8.66 -35.58 18.25
C PHE A 372 -9.59 -35.99 19.40
N GLU A 373 -9.64 -37.27 19.74
CA GLU A 373 -10.40 -37.76 20.89
C GLU A 373 -9.78 -37.29 22.21
N GLU A 374 -8.44 -37.32 22.31
CA GLU A 374 -7.70 -36.78 23.46
C GLU A 374 -7.86 -35.26 23.58
N GLU A 375 -7.74 -34.50 22.49
CA GLU A 375 -7.96 -33.04 22.50
C GLU A 375 -9.42 -32.71 22.88
N LEU A 376 -10.39 -33.48 22.38
CA LEU A 376 -11.80 -33.33 22.75
C LEU A 376 -12.01 -33.65 24.23
N GLU A 377 -11.39 -34.69 24.76
CA GLU A 377 -11.45 -35.06 26.17
C GLU A 377 -10.84 -33.98 27.07
N ASN A 378 -9.71 -33.40 26.66
CA ASN A 378 -9.09 -32.26 27.34
C ASN A 378 -10.00 -31.02 27.35
N LEU A 379 -10.66 -30.69 26.23
CA LEU A 379 -11.63 -29.59 26.18
C LEU A 379 -12.86 -29.84 27.07
N ILE A 380 -13.34 -31.08 27.12
CA ILE A 380 -14.43 -31.49 28.03
C ILE A 380 -13.98 -31.41 29.49
N ALA A 381 -12.72 -31.77 29.79
CA ALA A 381 -12.16 -31.71 31.14
C ALA A 381 -11.95 -30.25 31.60
N GLU A 382 -11.49 -29.36 30.72
CA GLU A 382 -11.39 -27.91 30.98
C GLU A 382 -12.77 -27.31 31.32
N ASP A 383 -13.82 -27.68 30.59
CA ASP A 383 -15.19 -27.19 30.81
C ASP A 383 -15.83 -27.77 32.10
N LYS A 384 -15.36 -28.94 32.55
CA LYS A 384 -15.77 -29.57 33.82
C LYS A 384 -15.03 -29.04 35.06
N THR A 385 -14.03 -28.16 34.90
CA THR A 385 -13.49 -27.45 36.06
C THR A 385 -14.56 -26.50 36.61
N PRO A 386 -14.91 -26.56 37.92
CA PRO A 386 -16.15 -25.97 38.40
C PRO A 386 -16.05 -24.45 38.44
N ARG A 387 -16.57 -23.78 37.40
CA ARG A 387 -17.09 -22.42 37.53
C ARG A 387 -18.37 -22.55 38.37
N LYS A 388 -18.26 -22.13 39.64
CA LYS A 388 -19.30 -22.25 40.67
C LYS A 388 -20.70 -22.01 40.11
N GLU A 389 -21.54 -22.99 40.40
CA GLU A 389 -22.92 -23.20 39.97
C GLU A 389 -23.83 -21.98 40.12
N GLU A 390 -24.75 -21.80 39.18
CA GLU A 390 -26.14 -21.51 39.53
C GLU A 390 -27.10 -22.27 38.60
N THR A 391 -27.77 -23.23 39.21
CA THR A 391 -28.74 -24.20 38.70
C THR A 391 -29.97 -23.54 38.08
N ARG A 392 -30.43 -24.00 36.91
CA ARG A 392 -31.87 -24.16 36.61
C ARG A 392 -32.11 -25.17 35.49
N ARG A 393 -32.83 -26.23 35.86
CA ARG A 393 -33.29 -27.35 35.02
C ARG A 393 -34.18 -26.85 33.87
N ALA A 394 -33.94 -27.37 32.66
CA ALA A 394 -34.96 -27.55 31.64
C ALA A 394 -34.68 -28.87 30.91
N SER A 395 -35.58 -29.84 31.08
CA SER A 395 -35.59 -31.10 30.37
C SER A 395 -36.13 -30.91 28.96
N THR A 396 -35.35 -31.26 27.94
CA THR A 396 -35.81 -31.47 26.55
C THR A 396 -35.55 -32.91 26.13
N PRO A 397 -36.38 -33.48 25.22
CA PRO A 397 -36.39 -34.90 24.95
C PRO A 397 -35.16 -35.31 24.12
N LYS A 398 -34.52 -36.42 24.52
CA LYS A 398 -33.47 -37.08 23.74
C LYS A 398 -34.08 -37.63 22.45
N VAL A 399 -33.76 -37.03 21.32
CA VAL A 399 -33.90 -37.68 20.01
C VAL A 399 -32.62 -38.48 19.79
N SER A 400 -32.76 -39.78 19.51
CA SER A 400 -31.63 -40.69 19.29
C SER A 400 -30.87 -40.32 18.02
N ASP A 401 -29.54 -40.42 18.05
CA ASP A 401 -28.65 -40.08 16.93
C ASP A 401 -28.95 -40.91 15.66
N ASP A 402 -29.52 -42.12 15.82
CA ASP A 402 -30.00 -42.97 14.73
C ASP A 402 -31.17 -42.35 13.93
N GLU A 403 -32.03 -41.58 14.60
CA GLU A 403 -33.17 -40.89 13.96
C GLU A 403 -32.69 -39.67 13.14
N LEU A 404 -31.58 -39.05 13.56
CA LEU A 404 -30.97 -37.94 12.83
C LEU A 404 -30.15 -38.43 11.62
N LEU A 405 -29.47 -39.58 11.73
CA LEU A 405 -28.80 -40.24 10.61
C LEU A 405 -29.81 -40.65 9.52
N ARG A 406 -30.97 -41.21 9.90
CA ARG A 406 -32.05 -41.52 8.95
C ARG A 406 -32.61 -40.28 8.23
N ARG A 407 -32.71 -39.14 8.91
CA ARG A 407 -33.18 -37.88 8.29
C ARG A 407 -32.17 -37.26 7.33
N LEU A 408 -30.88 -37.48 7.55
CA LEU A 408 -29.82 -37.04 6.64
C LEU A 408 -29.73 -37.91 5.39
N GLU A 409 -29.97 -39.22 5.50
CA GLU A 409 -30.04 -40.12 4.35
C GLU A 409 -31.24 -39.82 3.43
N ALA A 410 -32.38 -39.41 4.00
CA ALA A 410 -33.57 -39.00 3.25
C ALA A 410 -33.41 -37.69 2.44
N LEU A 411 -32.35 -36.91 2.69
CA LEU A 411 -32.04 -35.66 1.97
C LEU A 411 -31.04 -35.84 0.81
N ARG A 412 -30.54 -37.06 0.58
CA ARG A 412 -29.65 -37.36 -0.54
C ARG A 412 -30.49 -37.65 -1.80
N ALA A 413 -30.61 -36.66 -2.68
CA ALA A 413 -31.32 -36.82 -3.95
C ALA A 413 -30.66 -37.93 -4.83
N PRO A 414 -31.46 -38.75 -5.54
CA PRO A 414 -30.92 -39.78 -6.43
C PRO A 414 -30.27 -39.16 -7.69
N PRO A 415 -29.32 -39.87 -8.33
CA PRO A 415 -28.56 -39.36 -9.48
C PRO A 415 -29.49 -39.09 -10.68
N GLN A 416 -29.35 -37.91 -11.28
CA GLN A 416 -30.09 -37.56 -12.50
C GLN A 416 -29.56 -38.37 -13.69
N ASP A 417 -30.46 -39.16 -14.28
CA ASP A 417 -30.26 -39.84 -15.55
C ASP A 417 -30.42 -38.82 -16.68
N ILE A 418 -29.35 -38.61 -17.45
CA ILE A 418 -29.36 -37.73 -18.62
C ILE A 418 -29.99 -38.50 -19.77
N SER A 419 -31.15 -38.04 -20.26
CA SER A 419 -31.71 -38.45 -21.56
C SER A 419 -31.98 -37.22 -22.44
N PRO A 420 -31.74 -37.29 -23.76
CA PRO A 420 -31.56 -36.12 -24.61
C PRO A 420 -32.89 -35.49 -25.03
N VAL A 421 -33.01 -34.18 -24.84
CA VAL A 421 -34.19 -33.39 -25.26
C VAL A 421 -34.12 -33.12 -26.77
N LYS A 422 -35.17 -33.56 -27.49
CA LYS A 422 -35.45 -33.24 -28.90
C LYS A 422 -35.72 -31.73 -29.08
N LYS A 423 -35.10 -31.14 -30.12
CA LYS A 423 -35.32 -29.75 -30.57
C LYS A 423 -36.81 -29.50 -30.95
N PRO A 424 -37.42 -28.38 -30.52
CA PRO A 424 -38.64 -27.87 -31.14
C PRO A 424 -38.33 -26.86 -32.26
N ALA A 425 -39.23 -26.83 -33.24
CA ALA A 425 -39.16 -26.11 -34.49
C ALA A 425 -39.35 -24.58 -34.35
N LEU A 426 -38.69 -23.84 -35.24
CA LEU A 426 -38.84 -22.40 -35.45
C LEU A 426 -40.26 -22.05 -35.96
N GLN A 427 -40.92 -21.09 -35.31
CA GLN A 427 -41.93 -20.24 -35.95
C GLN A 427 -41.50 -18.77 -35.90
N LYS A 428 -41.77 -18.10 -37.02
CA LYS A 428 -41.28 -16.79 -37.50
C LYS A 428 -41.83 -15.57 -36.73
N PRO A 429 -41.20 -14.39 -36.91
CA PRO A 429 -41.39 -13.23 -36.04
C PRO A 429 -42.58 -12.34 -36.45
N LEU A 430 -43.20 -11.69 -35.46
CA LEU A 430 -44.11 -10.57 -35.64
C LEU A 430 -43.38 -9.24 -35.40
N ARG A 431 -43.73 -8.29 -36.25
CA ARG A 431 -43.06 -7.03 -36.58
C ARG A 431 -43.38 -5.93 -35.57
N ALA A 432 -42.42 -5.02 -35.38
CA ALA A 432 -42.53 -3.76 -34.63
C ALA A 432 -43.60 -2.81 -35.21
N PRO A 433 -43.96 -1.77 -34.46
CA PRO A 433 -43.44 -0.44 -34.79
C PRO A 433 -42.40 0.10 -33.80
#